data_AF-A0AAV2QL63-F1
#
_entry.id   AF-A0AAV2QL63-F1
#
_cell.length_a   1.000
_cell.length_b   1.000
_cell.length_c   1.000
_cell.angle_alpha   90.00
_cell.angle_beta   90.00
_cell.angle_gamma   90.00
#
_symmetry.space_group_name_H-M   'P 1'
#
loop_
_entity.id
_entity.type
_entity.pdbx_description
1 polymer ?
#
loop_
_entity_poly.entity_id
_entity_poly.type
_entity_poly.pdbx_seq_one_letter_code
_entity_poly.pdbx_strand_id
1 'polypeptide(L)'
;MERCLMCKMCCQGVSQGTVLAAVLFIIMISDVDENVKSSIVRLFADDTRISRKITSEEDKVLLQKDLNVIYDWANKNLMKFNENKFEQMSHGEAKNVKIEPYKTQSG
;
A
#
# COMPACT_ATOMS: atom_id res chain seq x y z
N MET A 1 -1.25 -12.75 -2.38
CA MET A 1 -2.46 -12.61 -3.22
C MET A 1 -3.56 -12.15 -2.27
N GLU A 2 -3.67 -10.84 -2.03
CA GLU A 2 -4.06 -10.33 -0.71
C GLU A 2 -4.70 -8.94 -0.66
N ARG A 3 -5.97 -8.99 -0.26
CA ARG A 3 -6.94 -7.93 0.00
C ARG A 3 -6.46 -6.95 1.09
N CYS A 4 -6.12 -5.72 0.72
CA CYS A 4 -5.44 -4.74 1.60
C CYS A 4 -6.07 -3.34 1.80
N LEU A 5 -7.22 -3.02 1.20
CA LEU A 5 -7.92 -1.75 1.44
C LEU A 5 -9.31 -1.99 2.03
N MET A 6 -9.49 -1.67 3.31
CA MET A 6 -10.82 -1.43 3.86
C MET A 6 -11.10 0.07 3.89
N CYS A 7 -12.04 0.50 3.06
CA CYS A 7 -12.63 1.84 3.15
C CYS A 7 -13.59 1.89 4.33
N LYS A 8 -13.39 2.82 5.27
CA LYS A 8 -14.35 3.06 6.38
C LYS A 8 -15.73 3.50 5.89
N MET A 9 -15.85 3.93 4.63
CA MET A 9 -17.12 4.40 4.04
C MET A 9 -18.13 3.29 3.76
N CYS A 10 -17.71 2.03 3.71
CA CYS A 10 -18.60 0.90 3.42
C CYS A 10 -19.76 0.77 4.44
N CYS A 11 -19.66 1.39 5.62
CA CYS A 11 -20.68 1.32 6.67
C CYS A 11 -21.65 2.51 6.75
N GLN A 12 -21.50 3.58 5.95
CA GLN A 12 -22.34 4.79 6.08
C GLN A 12 -23.46 4.97 5.04
N GLY A 13 -23.80 3.93 4.26
CA GLY A 13 -25.05 3.94 3.49
C GLY A 13 -24.97 3.54 2.01
N VAL A 14 -23.84 3.03 1.53
CA VAL A 14 -23.78 2.44 0.19
C VAL A 14 -24.26 0.99 0.26
N SER A 15 -25.32 0.66 -0.46
CA SER A 15 -25.78 -0.73 -0.61
C SER A 15 -24.66 -1.57 -1.24
N GLN A 16 -24.03 -2.44 -0.44
CA GLN A 16 -23.13 -3.49 -0.93
C GLN A 16 -23.89 -4.33 -1.98
N GLY A 17 -23.47 -4.27 -3.24
CA GLY A 17 -24.10 -5.03 -4.33
C GLY A 17 -24.30 -4.27 -5.63
N THR A 18 -23.94 -2.98 -5.72
CA THR A 18 -24.02 -2.23 -6.97
C THR A 18 -22.67 -2.22 -7.69
N VAL A 19 -22.68 -2.43 -9.01
CA VAL A 19 -21.49 -2.27 -9.89
C VAL A 19 -20.86 -0.88 -9.69
N LEU A 20 -21.69 0.12 -9.39
CA LEU A 20 -21.28 1.49 -9.13
C LEU A 20 -20.34 1.62 -7.92
N ALA A 21 -20.60 0.90 -6.82
CA ALA A 21 -19.73 0.94 -5.64
C ALA A 21 -18.32 0.43 -5.95
N ALA A 22 -18.19 -0.61 -6.79
CA ALA A 22 -16.90 -1.13 -7.22
C ALA A 22 -16.13 -0.14 -8.11
N VAL A 23 -16.82 0.53 -9.04
CA VAL A 23 -16.21 1.55 -9.90
C VAL A 23 -15.77 2.77 -9.08
N LEU A 24 -16.61 3.24 -8.15
CA LEU A 24 -16.27 4.35 -7.26
C LEU A 24 -15.06 4.01 -6.38
N PHE A 25 -14.99 2.78 -5.87
CA PHE A 25 -13.82 2.32 -5.11
C PHE A 25 -12.54 2.34 -5.94
N ILE A 26 -12.57 1.89 -7.21
CA ILE A 26 -11.41 1.94 -8.10
C ILE A 26 -10.97 3.39 -8.36
N ILE A 27 -11.91 4.32 -8.54
CA ILE A 27 -11.60 5.74 -8.72
C ILE A 27 -10.97 6.31 -7.45
N MET A 28 -11.50 5.99 -6.26
CA MET A 28 -10.97 6.50 -4.98
C MET A 28 -9.55 6.03 -4.66
N ILE A 29 -9.08 4.93 -5.25
CA ILE A 29 -7.72 4.43 -5.01
C ILE A 29 -6.75 4.82 -6.12
N SER A 30 -7.25 5.38 -7.22
CA SER A 30 -6.46 5.61 -8.43
C SER A 30 -5.32 6.64 -8.28
N ASP A 31 -5.35 7.44 -7.22
CA ASP A 31 -4.37 8.50 -6.90
C ASP A 31 -3.38 8.11 -5.79
N VAL A 32 -3.40 6.85 -5.32
CA VAL A 32 -2.53 6.39 -4.21
C VAL A 32 -1.03 6.64 -4.48
N ASP A 33 -0.63 6.60 -5.75
CA ASP A 33 0.77 6.63 -6.18
C ASP A 33 1.24 8.03 -6.60
N GLU A 34 0.35 9.04 -6.61
CA GLU A 34 0.64 10.40 -7.06
C GLU A 34 1.86 11.03 -6.36
N ASN A 35 2.07 10.68 -5.09
CA ASN A 35 3.15 11.22 -4.26
C ASN A 35 4.33 10.24 -4.06
N VAL A 36 4.26 9.04 -4.64
CA VAL A 36 5.32 8.03 -4.56
C VAL A 36 6.35 8.30 -5.64
N LYS A 37 7.60 8.57 -5.23
CA LYS A 37 8.64 9.04 -6.18
C LYS A 37 9.60 7.95 -6.62
N SER A 38 9.81 6.96 -5.77
CA SER A 38 10.95 6.04 -5.85
C SER A 38 10.53 4.59 -6.07
N SER A 39 9.26 4.26 -5.90
CA SER A 39 8.78 2.89 -5.91
C SER A 39 7.66 2.71 -6.90
N ILE A 40 7.45 1.46 -7.34
CA ILE A 40 6.35 1.10 -8.21
C ILE A 40 5.21 0.62 -7.33
N VAL A 41 4.09 1.35 -7.36
CA VAL A 41 2.84 0.94 -6.71
C VAL A 41 1.98 0.21 -7.72
N ARG A 42 1.38 -0.89 -7.30
CA ARG A 42 0.40 -1.66 -8.07
C ARG A 42 -0.84 -1.85 -7.23
N LEU A 43 -1.98 -1.49 -7.79
CA LEU A 43 -3.29 -1.64 -7.20
C LEU A 43 -4.08 -2.71 -7.93
N PHE A 44 -4.74 -3.58 -7.18
CA PHE A 44 -5.68 -4.54 -7.72
C PHE A 44 -6.84 -4.75 -6.75
N ALA A 45 -7.98 -4.11 -7.03
CA ALA A 45 -9.10 -4.05 -6.11
C ALA A 45 -8.62 -3.59 -4.72
N ASP A 46 -8.82 -4.41 -3.68
CA ASP A 46 -8.36 -4.14 -2.34
C ASP A 46 -6.85 -4.39 -2.17
N ASP A 47 -6.18 -5.17 -3.02
CA ASP A 47 -4.74 -5.42 -2.92
C ASP A 47 -3.92 -4.18 -3.32
N THR A 48 -3.02 -3.72 -2.45
CA THR A 48 -1.99 -2.73 -2.79
C THR A 48 -0.62 -3.34 -2.61
N ARG A 49 0.24 -3.22 -3.61
CA ARG A 49 1.64 -3.68 -3.55
C ARG A 49 2.57 -2.56 -3.93
N ILE A 50 3.62 -2.38 -3.13
CA ILE A 50 4.73 -1.50 -3.45
C ILE A 50 5.98 -2.35 -3.67
N SER A 51 6.74 -2.02 -4.72
CA SER A 51 7.98 -2.73 -5.02
C SER A 51 9.06 -1.76 -5.51
N ARG A 52 10.29 -1.99 -5.06
CA ARG A 52 11.48 -1.24 -5.46
C ARG A 52 12.65 -2.20 -5.56
N LYS A 53 13.57 -1.93 -6.49
CA LYS A 53 14.86 -2.62 -6.56
C LYS A 53 15.74 -2.12 -5.40
N ILE A 54 16.13 -3.03 -4.51
CA ILE A 54 17.00 -2.70 -3.37
C ILE A 54 18.43 -3.13 -3.70
N THR A 55 19.34 -2.16 -3.78
CA THR A 55 20.79 -2.38 -4.02
C THR A 55 21.66 -1.84 -2.88
N SER A 56 21.19 -0.81 -2.18
CA SER A 56 21.86 -0.19 -1.04
C SER A 56 20.92 -0.03 0.16
N GLU A 57 21.47 0.37 1.31
CA GLU A 57 20.66 0.71 2.50
C GLU A 57 19.78 1.94 2.24
N GLU A 58 20.26 2.88 1.43
CA GLU A 58 19.52 4.08 1.03
C GLU A 58 18.23 3.72 0.29
N ASP A 59 18.25 2.66 -0.53
CA ASP A 59 17.06 2.19 -1.22
C ASP A 59 15.97 1.71 -0.26
N LYS A 60 16.34 1.14 0.89
CA LYS A 60 15.37 0.77 1.92
C LYS A 60 14.76 1.99 2.59
N VAL A 61 15.58 3.00 2.89
CA VAL A 61 15.09 4.25 3.46
C VAL A 61 14.13 4.93 2.51
N LEU A 62 14.42 4.90 1.21
CA LEU A 62 13.52 5.42 0.17
C LEU A 62 12.22 4.62 0.09
N LEU A 63 12.27 3.28 0.15
CA LEU A 63 11.07 2.45 0.16
C LEU A 63 10.22 2.70 1.42
N GLN A 64 10.83 2.83 2.60
CA GLN A 64 10.11 3.19 3.82
C GLN A 64 9.50 4.59 3.74
N LYS A 65 10.20 5.54 3.11
CA LYS A 65 9.66 6.89 2.89
C LYS A 65 8.44 6.87 1.98
N ASP A 66 8.49 6.12 0.89
CA ASP A 66 7.34 5.95 -0.01
C ASP A 66 6.17 5.23 0.70
N LEU A 67 6.46 4.21 1.54
CA LEU A 67 5.44 3.58 2.39
C LEU A 67 4.75 4.58 3.33
N ASN A 68 5.52 5.46 3.98
CA ASN A 68 4.96 6.48 4.87
C ASN A 68 4.05 7.47 4.11
N VAL A 69 4.42 7.83 2.87
CA VAL A 69 3.57 8.66 2.00
C VAL A 69 2.23 7.97 1.72
N ILE A 70 2.25 6.66 1.45
CA ILE A 70 1.02 5.87 1.24
C ILE A 70 0.18 5.79 2.53
N TYR A 71 0.81 5.63 3.70
CA TYR A 71 0.10 5.65 4.99
C TYR A 71 -0.59 7.00 5.23
N ASP A 72 0.09 8.10 4.92
CA ASP A 72 -0.49 9.44 5.03
C ASP A 72 -1.65 9.65 4.05
N TRP A 73 -1.52 9.16 2.80
CA TRP A 73 -2.61 9.15 1.83
C TRP A 73 -3.81 8.35 2.33
N ALA A 74 -3.58 7.16 2.90
CA ALA A 74 -4.66 6.33 3.43
C ALA A 74 -5.40 7.03 4.58
N ASN A 75 -4.66 7.67 5.50
CA ASN A 75 -5.26 8.44 6.58
C ASN A 75 -6.13 9.60 6.06
N LYS A 76 -5.66 10.33 5.05
CA LYS A 76 -6.42 11.44 4.42
C LYS A 76 -7.69 10.94 3.73
N ASN A 77 -7.64 9.76 3.11
CA ASN A 77 -8.76 9.16 2.39
C ASN A 77 -9.65 8.27 3.28
N LEU A 78 -9.48 8.30 4.61
CA LEU A 78 -10.22 7.47 5.57
C LEU A 78 -10.12 5.97 5.28
N MET A 79 -8.97 5.54 4.76
CA MET A 79 -8.60 4.16 4.49
C MET A 79 -7.71 3.64 5.60
N LYS A 80 -7.74 2.33 5.86
CA LYS A 80 -6.81 1.70 6.80
C LYS A 80 -6.24 0.41 6.19
N PHE A 81 -4.93 0.27 6.25
CA PHE A 81 -4.25 -0.97 5.90
C PHE A 81 -4.41 -2.00 7.02
N ASN A 82 -4.50 -3.27 6.62
CA ASN A 82 -4.53 -4.37 7.58
C ASN A 82 -3.11 -4.82 7.90
N GLU A 83 -2.60 -4.39 9.06
CA GLU A 83 -1.23 -4.70 9.50
C GLU A 83 -0.98 -6.19 9.68
N ASN A 84 -2.00 -6.96 10.07
CA ASN A 84 -1.88 -8.42 10.23
C ASN A 84 -1.69 -9.16 8.91
N LYS A 85 -1.96 -8.50 7.78
CA LYS A 85 -1.79 -9.03 6.42
C LYS A 85 -0.65 -8.35 5.66
N PHE A 86 0.16 -7.55 6.36
CA PHE A 86 1.28 -6.89 5.72
C PHE A 86 2.45 -7.87 5.57
N GLU A 87 2.70 -8.32 4.35
CA GLU A 87 3.79 -9.24 4.04
C GLU A 87 4.93 -8.54 3.28
N GLN A 88 6.16 -8.71 3.77
CA GLN A 88 7.38 -8.29 3.07
C GLN A 88 7.92 -9.45 2.25
N MET A 89 8.01 -9.27 0.93
CA MET A 89 8.60 -10.25 0.02
C MET A 89 9.87 -9.71 -0.62
N SER A 90 10.93 -10.53 -0.64
CA SER A 90 12.19 -10.22 -1.31
C SER A 90 12.45 -11.25 -2.40
N HIS A 91 12.76 -10.78 -3.62
CA HIS A 91 13.09 -11.65 -4.76
C HIS A 91 14.55 -11.40 -5.19
N GLY A 92 15.35 -12.46 -5.23
CA GLY A 92 16.77 -12.42 -5.62
C GLY A 92 17.76 -12.48 -4.45
N GLU A 93 19.04 -12.70 -4.75
CA GLU A 93 20.11 -12.74 -3.74
C GLU A 93 20.66 -11.34 -3.46
N ALA A 94 20.27 -10.76 -2.33
CA ALA A 94 20.86 -9.52 -1.85
C ALA A 94 22.13 -9.82 -1.02
N LYS A 95 23.26 -10.05 -1.70
CA LYS A 95 24.51 -10.55 -1.08
C LYS A 95 25.11 -9.64 0.01
N ASN A 96 24.63 -8.41 0.18
CA ASN A 96 25.17 -7.44 1.14
C ASN A 96 24.09 -6.58 1.83
N VAL A 97 22.82 -6.95 1.77
CA VAL A 97 21.73 -6.13 2.33
C VAL A 97 21.01 -6.92 3.41
N LYS A 98 21.10 -6.46 4.67
CA LYS A 98 20.32 -7.07 5.77
C LYS A 98 18.83 -6.86 5.52
N ILE A 99 18.05 -7.93 5.48
CA ILE A 99 16.60 -7.82 5.33
C ILE A 99 16.02 -7.55 6.73
N GLU A 100 15.71 -6.29 7.00
CA GLU A 100 14.98 -5.88 8.20
C GLU A 100 13.50 -5.67 7.84
N PRO A 101 12.57 -5.90 8.78
CA PRO A 101 11.15 -5.65 8.55
C PRO A 101 10.90 -4.15 8.40
N TYR A 102 10.15 -3.77 7.34
CA TYR A 102 9.66 -2.40 7.19
C TYR A 102 8.61 -2.06 8.27
N LYS A 103 8.59 -0.81 8.70
CA LYS A 103 7.65 -0.32 9.71
C LYS A 103 6.26 -0.22 9.13
N THR A 104 5.29 -0.76 9.86
CA THR A 104 3.86 -0.61 9.57
C THR A 104 3.35 0.72 10.13
N GLN A 105 2.08 1.04 9.86
CA GLN A 105 1.47 2.29 10.30
C GLN A 105 1.47 2.47 11.84
N SER A 106 1.48 1.37 12.61
CA SER A 106 1.49 1.40 14.08
C SER A 106 2.88 1.52 14.73
N GLY A 107 3.97 1.44 13.95
CA GLY A 107 5.35 1.60 14.46
C GLY A 107 6.19 0.34 14.42
#